data_AF-A0A9Q3F5Q8-F1
#
_entry.id   AF-A0A9Q3F5Q8-F1
#
_cell.length_a   1.000
_cell.length_b   1.000
_cell.length_c   1.000
_cell.angle_alpha   90.00
_cell.angle_beta   90.00
_cell.angle_gamma   90.00
#
_symmetry.space_group_name_H-M   'P 1'
#
loop_
_entity.id
_entity.type
_entity.pdbx_description
1 polymer ?
#
loop_
_entity_poly.entity_id
_entity_poly.type
_entity_poly.pdbx_seq_one_letter_code
_entity_poly.pdbx_strand_id
1 'polypeptide(L)'
;MKDSFAYAKDKWDKSHGTPDFKVGDLVLLSTTKFNNNKGFKNIKDSFAGNFVVKALRGESAMEVELSEELSNKDPTFPLSLIKPYKSSDAEKFPLGNKAPQVIPPIESSGVSLEVYFTYPNRPQLS
;
A
#
# COMPACT_ATOMS: atom_id res chain seq x y z
N MET A 1 -9.15 -23.35 -42.69
CA MET A 1 -8.81 -23.28 -41.26
C MET A 1 -7.93 -22.06 -41.06
N LYS A 2 -8.48 -20.96 -40.54
CA LYS A 2 -7.70 -19.78 -40.17
C LYS A 2 -7.19 -19.99 -38.77
N ASP A 3 -5.89 -19.86 -38.57
CA ASP A 3 -5.18 -20.14 -37.32
C ASP A 3 -5.81 -19.40 -36.13
N SER A 4 -6.64 -20.09 -35.35
CA SER A 4 -7.19 -19.59 -34.08
C SER A 4 -6.07 -19.15 -33.12
N PHE A 5 -4.90 -19.79 -33.23
CA PHE A 5 -3.68 -19.42 -32.51
C PHE A 5 -3.15 -18.04 -32.89
N ALA A 6 -3.22 -17.65 -34.17
CA ALA A 6 -2.73 -16.36 -34.64
C ALA A 6 -3.63 -15.21 -34.14
N TYR A 7 -4.95 -15.41 -34.16
CA TYR A 7 -5.90 -14.42 -33.62
C TYR A 7 -5.75 -14.23 -32.11
N ALA A 8 -5.59 -15.33 -31.37
CA ALA A 8 -5.39 -15.27 -29.92
C ALA A 8 -4.06 -14.57 -29.55
N LYS A 9 -2.98 -14.86 -30.29
CA LYS A 9 -1.67 -14.25 -30.08
C LYS A 9 -1.70 -12.74 -30.32
N ASP A 10 -2.25 -12.28 -31.45
CA ASP A 10 -2.31 -10.85 -31.78
C ASP A 10 -3.18 -10.04 -30.79
N LYS A 11 -4.29 -10.62 -30.30
CA LYS A 11 -5.10 -10.04 -29.21
C LYS A 11 -4.31 -9.92 -27.90
N TRP A 12 -3.46 -10.90 -27.59
CA TRP A 12 -2.68 -10.94 -26.37
C TRP A 12 -1.55 -9.90 -26.42
N ASP A 13 -0.78 -9.89 -27.51
CA ASP A 13 0.33 -8.94 -27.74
C ASP A 13 -0.19 -7.48 -27.72
N LYS A 14 -1.37 -7.22 -28.30
CA LYS A 14 -2.01 -5.87 -28.29
C LYS A 14 -2.46 -5.41 -26.90
N SER A 15 -2.83 -6.34 -26.02
CA SER A 15 -3.33 -6.01 -24.68
C SER A 15 -2.24 -6.03 -23.61
N HIS A 16 -1.07 -6.62 -23.91
CA HIS A 16 0.06 -6.77 -22.99
C HIS A 16 1.30 -6.07 -23.55
N GLY A 17 1.21 -4.75 -23.73
CA GLY A 17 2.39 -3.95 -24.04
C GLY A 17 3.39 -4.00 -22.89
N THR A 18 4.64 -4.35 -23.18
CA THR A 18 5.75 -4.25 -22.22
C THR A 18 5.84 -2.80 -21.76
N PRO A 19 5.69 -2.50 -20.46
CA PRO A 19 5.86 -1.15 -19.98
C PRO A 19 7.33 -0.76 -20.14
N ASP A 20 7.58 0.39 -20.77
CA ASP A 20 8.92 0.95 -20.87
C ASP A 20 9.32 1.52 -19.51
N PHE A 21 10.20 0.82 -18.80
CA PHE A 21 10.77 1.28 -17.55
C PHE A 21 12.17 1.84 -17.77
N LYS A 22 12.53 2.90 -17.04
CA LYS A 22 13.87 3.46 -17.04
C LYS A 22 14.56 3.22 -15.71
N VAL A 23 15.89 3.19 -15.74
CA VAL A 23 16.72 3.19 -14.53
C VAL A 23 16.44 4.48 -13.77
N GLY A 24 16.15 4.37 -12.46
CA GLY A 24 15.75 5.48 -11.61
C GLY A 24 14.24 5.68 -11.46
N ASP A 25 13.40 4.98 -12.22
CA ASP A 25 11.95 5.06 -12.04
C ASP A 25 11.52 4.44 -10.70
N LEU A 26 10.40 4.93 -10.17
CA LEU A 26 9.75 4.34 -9.01
C LEU A 26 8.77 3.26 -9.47
N VAL A 27 8.87 2.09 -8.86
CA VAL A 27 8.04 0.94 -9.18
C VAL A 27 7.48 0.28 -7.93
N LEU A 28 6.32 -0.36 -8.10
CA LEU A 28 5.66 -1.18 -7.09
C LEU A 28 5.95 -2.65 -7.37
N LEU A 29 6.34 -3.39 -6.34
CA LEU A 29 6.61 -4.83 -6.43
C LEU A 29 5.42 -5.64 -5.92
N SER A 30 4.92 -6.58 -6.71
CA SER A 30 3.79 -7.43 -6.32
C SER A 30 4.16 -8.38 -5.18
N THR A 31 3.47 -8.27 -4.04
CA THR A 31 3.70 -9.10 -2.84
C THR A 31 3.09 -10.49 -2.94
N THR A 32 2.40 -10.83 -4.04
CA THR A 32 1.65 -12.09 -4.18
C THR A 32 2.53 -13.33 -4.01
N LYS A 33 3.84 -13.24 -4.32
CA LYS A 33 4.82 -14.32 -4.11
C LYS A 33 5.78 -14.08 -2.94
N PHE A 34 5.60 -12.99 -2.19
CA PHE A 34 6.44 -12.70 -1.03
C PHE A 34 5.95 -13.49 0.18
N ASN A 35 6.63 -14.61 0.44
CA ASN A 35 6.30 -15.53 1.54
C ASN A 35 6.59 -14.99 2.96
N ASN A 36 7.02 -13.71 3.10
CA ASN A 36 7.54 -13.16 4.35
C ASN A 36 6.65 -12.11 5.03
N ASN A 37 5.48 -11.78 4.46
CA ASN A 37 4.60 -10.77 5.06
C ASN A 37 3.69 -11.45 6.08
N LYS A 38 4.07 -11.37 7.36
CA LYS A 38 3.31 -11.87 8.53
C LYS A 38 1.90 -11.24 8.53
N GLY A 39 0.82 -12.03 8.48
CA GLY A 39 -0.57 -11.52 8.57
C GLY A 39 -1.64 -12.29 7.78
N PHE A 40 -2.90 -11.89 7.91
CA PHE A 40 -4.04 -12.47 7.19
C PHE A 40 -4.09 -12.03 5.72
N LYS A 41 -4.35 -12.96 4.79
CA LYS A 41 -4.29 -12.73 3.32
C LYS A 41 -5.20 -11.58 2.83
N ASN A 42 -6.29 -11.27 3.53
CA ASN A 42 -7.32 -10.33 3.08
C ASN A 42 -7.06 -8.86 3.45
N ILE A 43 -6.10 -8.59 4.33
CA ILE A 43 -5.76 -7.22 4.79
C ILE A 43 -4.42 -6.75 4.17
N LYS A 44 -3.76 -7.62 3.40
CA LYS A 44 -2.44 -7.33 2.84
C LYS A 44 -2.54 -6.51 1.58
N ASP A 45 -1.71 -5.49 1.50
CA ASP A 45 -1.45 -4.81 0.26
C ASP A 45 -0.84 -5.79 -0.74
N SER A 46 -1.42 -5.84 -1.93
CA SER A 46 -0.98 -6.70 -3.03
C SER A 46 0.32 -6.21 -3.69
N PHE A 47 0.77 -5.01 -3.30
CA PHE A 47 1.98 -4.36 -3.79
C PHE A 47 2.76 -3.78 -2.61
N ALA A 48 4.07 -4.00 -2.60
CA ALA A 48 5.02 -3.36 -1.72
C ALA A 48 5.53 -2.08 -2.40
N GLY A 49 5.95 -1.12 -1.57
CA GLY A 49 6.11 0.31 -1.85
C GLY A 49 6.97 0.75 -3.04
N ASN A 50 7.41 2.01 -3.01
CA ASN A 50 8.07 2.70 -4.10
C ASN A 50 9.57 2.37 -4.14
N PHE A 51 9.92 1.31 -4.87
CA PHE A 51 11.31 0.93 -5.04
C PHE A 51 11.92 1.59 -6.27
N VAL A 52 13.24 1.83 -6.22
CA VAL A 52 13.99 2.44 -7.32
C VAL A 52 14.52 1.35 -8.24
N VAL A 53 14.33 1.53 -9.55
CA VAL A 53 14.93 0.67 -10.57
C VAL A 53 16.44 0.90 -10.63
N LYS A 54 17.23 -0.14 -10.33
CA LYS A 54 18.70 -0.08 -10.36
C LYS A 54 19.26 -0.42 -11.73
N ALA A 55 18.75 -1.47 -12.36
CA ALA A 55 19.18 -1.91 -13.69
C ALA A 55 18.09 -2.69 -14.40
N LEU A 56 18.11 -2.69 -15.73
CA LEU A 56 17.25 -3.53 -16.55
C LEU A 56 18.03 -4.79 -16.95
N ARG A 57 17.49 -5.95 -16.59
CA ARG A 57 18.10 -7.24 -16.92
C ARG A 57 17.39 -7.81 -18.15
N GLY A 58 17.80 -7.31 -19.31
CA GLY A 58 17.18 -7.62 -20.60
C GLY A 58 15.77 -7.04 -20.72
N GLU A 59 14.92 -7.70 -21.51
CA GLU A 59 13.56 -7.23 -21.83
C GLU A 59 12.48 -7.71 -20.86
N SER A 60 12.79 -8.70 -20.01
CA SER A 60 11.77 -9.41 -19.22
C SER A 60 11.98 -9.30 -17.71
N ALA A 61 13.15 -8.84 -17.27
CA ALA A 61 13.50 -8.73 -15.86
C ALA A 61 14.17 -7.40 -15.53
N MET A 62 14.08 -7.01 -14.27
CA MET A 62 14.58 -5.75 -13.74
C MET A 62 15.16 -5.97 -12.35
N GLU A 63 16.25 -5.29 -12.07
CA GLU A 63 16.85 -5.21 -10.74
C GLU A 63 16.35 -3.97 -10.01
N VAL A 64 15.88 -4.20 -8.80
CA VAL A 64 15.25 -3.19 -7.97
C VAL A 64 16.00 -3.09 -6.65
N GLU A 65 16.15 -1.87 -6.15
CA GLU A 65 16.74 -1.64 -4.83
C GLU A 65 15.73 -1.99 -3.74
N LEU A 66 15.97 -3.10 -3.04
CA LEU A 66 15.13 -3.56 -1.94
C LEU A 66 15.56 -2.93 -0.62
N SER A 67 14.57 -2.57 0.20
CA SER A 67 14.80 -2.15 1.59
C SER A 67 15.29 -3.32 2.45
N GLU A 68 15.88 -3.02 3.60
CA GLU A 68 16.56 -3.97 4.50
C GLU A 68 15.67 -5.17 4.88
N GLU A 69 14.36 -4.97 5.03
CA GLU A 69 13.38 -6.03 5.32
C GLU A 69 13.24 -7.09 4.22
N LEU A 70 13.60 -6.73 2.99
CA LEU A 70 13.52 -7.55 1.78
C LEU A 70 14.90 -7.88 1.20
N SER A 71 15.98 -7.43 1.84
CA SER A 71 17.39 -7.65 1.42
C SER A 71 17.79 -9.12 1.31
N ASN A 72 17.08 -10.01 2.00
CA ASN A 72 17.29 -11.46 1.93
C ASN A 72 16.81 -12.07 0.60
N LYS A 73 15.98 -11.34 -0.17
CA LYS A 73 15.44 -11.82 -1.46
C LYS A 73 16.29 -11.34 -2.63
N ASP A 74 16.24 -12.10 -3.72
CA ASP A 74 16.85 -11.70 -4.98
C ASP A 74 16.29 -10.34 -5.45
N PRO A 75 17.14 -9.36 -5.78
CA PRO A 75 16.70 -8.05 -6.24
C PRO A 75 16.21 -8.06 -7.70
N THR A 76 16.39 -9.17 -8.42
CA THR A 76 15.93 -9.34 -9.80
C THR A 76 14.49 -9.85 -9.84
N PHE A 77 13.58 -9.09 -10.43
CA PHE A 77 12.17 -9.44 -10.59
C PHE A 77 11.74 -9.44 -12.06
N PRO A 78 10.84 -10.34 -12.46
CA PRO A 78 10.22 -10.28 -13.78
C PRO A 78 9.27 -9.07 -13.88
N LEU A 79 9.21 -8.43 -15.04
CA LEU A 79 8.38 -7.23 -15.27
C LEU A 79 6.88 -7.47 -15.01
N SER A 80 6.41 -8.71 -15.11
CA SER A 80 5.02 -9.09 -14.82
C SER A 80 4.61 -8.88 -13.36
N LEU A 81 5.58 -8.84 -12.44
CA LEU A 81 5.37 -8.57 -11.02
C LEU A 81 5.59 -7.11 -10.66
N ILE A 82 5.92 -6.27 -11.65
CA ILE A 82 6.28 -4.86 -11.46
C ILE A 82 5.17 -4.00 -12.02
N LYS A 83 4.77 -2.97 -11.26
CA LYS A 83 3.87 -1.93 -11.72
C LYS A 83 4.54 -0.56 -11.66
N PRO A 84 4.31 0.32 -12.64
CA PRO A 84 4.80 1.69 -12.55
C PRO A 84 4.12 2.41 -11.37
N TYR A 85 4.92 3.06 -10.53
CA TYR A 85 4.40 3.88 -9.45
C TYR A 85 3.86 5.19 -10.03
N LYS A 86 2.62 5.54 -9.67
CA LYS A 86 2.02 6.84 -10.01
C LYS A 86 2.03 7.69 -8.74
N SER A 87 2.80 8.77 -8.74
CA SER A 87 2.76 9.76 -7.67
C SER A 87 1.36 10.38 -7.60
N SER A 88 0.89 10.67 -6.39
CA SER A 88 -0.34 11.44 -6.20
C SER A 88 -0.15 12.84 -6.77
N ASP A 89 -0.91 13.14 -7.81
CA ASP A 89 -0.85 14.41 -8.53
C ASP A 89 -1.53 15.49 -7.66
N ALA A 90 -0.74 16.38 -7.06
CA ALA A 90 -1.22 17.36 -6.07
C ALA A 90 -2.27 18.32 -6.65
N GLU A 91 -2.23 18.57 -7.97
CA GLU A 91 -3.20 19.40 -8.68
C GLU A 91 -4.55 18.70 -8.84
N LYS A 92 -4.57 17.37 -9.04
CA LYS A 92 -5.80 16.59 -9.20
C LYS A 92 -6.40 16.14 -7.88
N PHE A 93 -5.56 15.97 -6.86
CA PHE A 93 -5.96 15.52 -5.53
C PHE A 93 -5.46 16.48 -4.44
N PRO A 94 -5.98 17.73 -4.40
CA PRO A 94 -5.55 18.72 -3.40
C PRO A 94 -5.86 18.31 -1.95
N LEU A 95 -6.83 17.42 -1.73
CA LEU A 95 -7.14 16.84 -0.40
C LEU A 95 -6.32 15.58 -0.06
N GLY A 96 -5.61 14.97 -1.02
CA GLY A 96 -4.97 13.66 -0.83
C GLY A 96 -3.83 13.65 0.18
N ASN A 97 -3.17 14.80 0.40
CA ASN A 97 -2.00 14.91 1.27
C ASN A 97 -2.33 15.51 2.65
N LYS A 98 -3.61 15.76 2.95
CA LYS A 98 -4.05 16.38 4.21
C LYS A 98 -5.33 15.73 4.72
N ALA A 99 -5.29 14.46 5.10
CA ALA A 99 -6.17 14.04 6.18
C ALA A 99 -5.49 14.52 7.48
N PRO A 100 -5.99 15.55 8.19
CA PRO A 100 -5.54 15.79 9.54
C PRO A 100 -5.77 14.48 10.31
N GLN A 101 -4.73 13.97 10.96
CA GLN A 101 -4.92 12.90 11.93
C GLN A 101 -5.88 13.47 12.97
N VAL A 102 -7.15 13.05 12.91
CA VAL A 102 -8.10 13.32 13.98
C VAL A 102 -7.57 12.49 15.14
N ILE A 103 -6.75 13.10 15.98
CA ILE A 103 -6.37 12.53 17.26
C ILE A 103 -7.71 12.34 17.98
N PRO A 104 -8.15 11.10 18.25
CA PRO A 104 -9.35 10.91 19.03
C PRO A 104 -9.15 11.61 20.37
N PRO A 105 -10.18 12.26 20.95
CA PRO A 105 -10.06 12.89 22.25
C PRO A 105 -9.54 11.85 23.25
N ILE A 106 -8.33 12.06 23.77
CA ILE A 106 -7.86 11.31 24.93
C ILE A 106 -8.74 11.77 26.09
N GLU A 107 -9.68 10.93 26.50
CA GLU A 107 -10.29 11.05 27.81
C GLU A 107 -9.15 10.88 28.82
N SER A 108 -8.70 11.99 29.42
CA SER A 108 -7.77 11.94 30.53
C SER A 108 -8.51 11.33 31.71
N SER A 109 -8.37 10.02 31.87
CA SER A 109 -8.78 9.32 33.08
C SER A 109 -7.89 9.77 34.23
N GLY A 110 -8.54 10.21 35.33
CA GLY A 110 -7.92 10.20 36.65
C GLY A 110 -7.61 11.54 37.29
N VAL A 111 -8.61 12.39 37.51
CA VAL A 111 -8.65 13.19 38.74
C VAL A 111 -10.04 13.07 39.36
N SER A 112 -10.12 12.28 40.43
CA SER A 112 -11.32 12.13 41.26
C SER A 112 -11.70 13.47 41.86
N LEU A 113 -12.73 14.12 41.34
CA LEU A 113 -13.41 15.19 42.05
C LEU A 113 -14.40 14.52 43.01
N GLU A 114 -14.02 14.39 44.28
CA GLU A 114 -14.98 14.14 45.35
C GLU A 114 -15.91 15.34 45.47
N VAL A 115 -17.02 15.30 44.73
CA VAL A 115 -18.12 16.24 44.89
C VAL A 115 -18.95 15.75 46.08
N TYR A 116 -18.69 16.31 47.26
CA TYR A 116 -19.57 16.17 48.41
C TYR A 116 -20.93 16.82 48.09
N PHE A 117 -21.90 16.01 47.68
CA PHE A 117 -23.30 16.44 47.64
C PHE A 117 -23.86 16.36 49.07
N THR A 118 -23.85 17.48 49.79
CA THR A 118 -24.68 17.63 50.99
C THR A 118 -26.14 17.82 50.56
N TYR A 119 -26.98 16.80 50.79
CA TYR A 119 -28.42 16.90 50.57
C TYR A 119 -29.07 17.81 51.63
N PRO A 120 -29.88 18.82 51.25
CA PRO A 120 -30.71 19.51 52.22
C PRO A 120 -31.93 18.64 52.56
N ASN A 121 -32.09 18.40 53.87
CA ASN A 121 -33.30 18.03 54.61
C ASN A 121 -34.50 17.46 53.80
N ARG A 122 -34.75 16.15 53.96
CA ARG A 122 -36.04 15.54 53.66
C ARG A 122 -36.99 15.74 54.86
N PRO A 123 -38.16 16.39 54.71
CA PRO A 123 -39.13 16.44 55.80
C PRO A 123 -39.72 15.05 56.02
N GLN A 124 -39.73 14.61 57.28
CA GLN A 124 -40.42 13.39 57.71
C GLN A 124 -41.92 13.70 57.74
N LEU A 125 -42.71 12.97 56.97
CA LEU A 125 -44.18 12.99 57.07
C LEU A 125 -44.60 12.11 58.26
N SER A 126 -45.39 12.70 59.16
CA SER A 126 -45.97 12.09 60.38
C SER A 126 -47.03 11.05 60.07
#